data_AF-A0A2V9PI67-F1
#
_entry.id   AF-A0A2V9PI67-F1
#
_cell.length_a   1.000
_cell.length_b   1.000
_cell.length_c   1.000
_cell.angle_alpha   90.00
_cell.angle_beta   90.00
_cell.angle_gamma   90.00
#
_symmetry.space_group_name_H-M   'P 1'
#
loop_
_entity.id
_entity.type
_entity.pdbx_description
1 polymer ?
#
loop_
_entity_poly.entity_id
_entity_poly.type
_entity_poly.pdbx_seq_one_letter_code
_entity_poly.pdbx_strand_id
1 'polypeptide(L)' 'MKLENGNTIEVHLATTEFTKVMEMNLQKDDAIAVTGWKTEFQGVQTIFAREIKYGNDTYVFRAKDGMPAWIY' A
#
# COMPACT_ATOMS: atom_id res chain seq x y z
N MET A 1 3.54 2.59 8.28
CA MET A 1 3.09 1.31 8.88
C MET A 1 4.13 0.80 9.86
N LYS A 2 3.71 0.16 10.95
CA LYS A 2 4.62 -0.47 11.91
C LYS A 2 4.83 -1.93 11.50
N LEU A 3 6.09 -2.35 11.42
CA LEU A 3 6.50 -3.72 11.15
C LEU A 3 6.56 -4.52 12.46
N GLU A 4 6.50 -5.85 12.38
CA GLU A 4 6.55 -6.73 13.56
C GLU A 4 7.83 -6.53 14.39
N ASN A 5 8.94 -6.17 13.74
CA ASN A 5 10.22 -5.86 14.40
C ASN A 5 10.23 -4.51 15.13
N GLY A 6 9.12 -3.79 15.18
CA GLY A 6 8.97 -2.51 15.88
C GLY A 6 9.30 -1.28 15.04
N ASN A 7 9.93 -1.44 13.87
CA ASN A 7 10.28 -0.33 12.99
C ASN A 7 9.07 0.20 12.22
N THR A 8 9.12 1.46 11.82
CA THR A 8 8.12 2.06 10.93
C THR A 8 8.67 2.19 9.51
N ILE A 9 7.83 1.89 8.52
CA ILE A 9 8.13 2.10 7.10
C ILE A 9 7.04 2.93 6.45
N GLU A 10 7.42 3.80 5.52
CA GLU A 10 6.48 4.56 4.71
C GLU A 10 5.95 3.67 3.59
N VAL A 11 4.63 3.68 3.37
CA VAL A 11 3.99 2.85 2.34
C VAL A 11 3.06 3.74 1.53
N HIS A 12 3.37 3.89 0.24
CA HIS A 12 2.58 4.66 -0.71
C HIS A 12 1.62 3.73 -1.44
N LEU A 13 0.32 3.98 -1.27
CA LEU A 13 -0.75 3.16 -1.84
C LEU A 13 -1.14 3.67 -3.23
N ALA A 14 -2.16 4.52 -3.25
CA ALA A 14 -2.68 5.20 -4.42
C ALA A 14 -3.00 6.66 -4.04
N THR A 15 -3.61 7.40 -4.96
CA THR A 15 -4.15 8.72 -4.65
C THR A 15 -5.28 8.63 -3.62
N THR A 16 -5.47 9.70 -2.84
CA THR A 16 -6.56 9.81 -1.86
C THR A 16 -7.95 9.63 -2.48
N GLU A 17 -8.12 10.02 -3.74
CA GLU A 17 -9.38 9.83 -4.47
C GLU A 17 -9.65 8.35 -4.74
N PHE A 18 -8.64 7.63 -5.23
CA PHE A 18 -8.78 6.22 -5.58
C PHE A 18 -9.00 5.33 -4.34
N THR A 19 -8.34 5.62 -3.22
CA THR A 19 -8.55 4.87 -1.98
C THR A 19 -9.96 5.04 -1.41
N LYS A 20 -10.59 6.21 -1.61
CA LYS A 20 -12.00 6.43 -1.25
C LYS A 20 -12.95 5.65 -2.15
N VAL A 21 -12.70 5.62 -3.46
CA VAL A 21 -13.51 4.83 -4.42
C VAL A 21 -13.43 3.34 -4.13
N MET A 22 -12.27 2.84 -3.69
CA MET A 22 -12.08 1.45 -3.26
C MET A 22 -12.73 1.11 -1.92
N GLU A 23 -13.35 2.08 -1.24
CA GLU A 23 -13.91 1.94 0.11
C GLU A 23 -12.92 1.29 1.09
N MET A 24 -11.63 1.64 0.94
CA MET A 24 -10.58 1.10 1.80
C MET A 24 -10.79 1.59 3.24
N ASN A 25 -11.07 0.65 4.13
CA ASN A 25 -11.30 0.93 5.54
C ASN A 25 -10.21 0.28 6.42
N LEU A 26 -8.96 0.68 6.18
CA LEU A 26 -7.84 0.27 7.03
C LEU A 26 -7.81 1.13 8.29
N GLN A 27 -7.85 0.48 9.44
CA GLN A 27 -7.76 1.09 10.75
C GLN A 27 -6.34 0.94 11.32
N LYS A 28 -6.03 1.75 12.33
CA LYS A 28 -4.81 1.56 13.10
C LYS A 28 -4.85 0.18 13.77
N ASP A 29 -3.70 -0.48 13.82
CA ASP A 29 -3.50 -1.81 14.41
C ASP A 29 -4.10 -2.98 13.59
N ASP A 30 -4.62 -2.72 12.39
CA ASP A 30 -4.96 -3.78 11.43
C ASP A 30 -3.71 -4.52 10.95
N ALA A 31 -3.77 -5.85 11.02
CA ALA A 31 -2.76 -6.72 10.45
C ALA A 31 -3.00 -6.84 8.93
N ILE A 32 -2.07 -6.32 8.14
CA ILE A 32 -2.13 -6.38 6.68
C ILE A 32 -0.85 -6.93 6.09
N ALA A 33 -0.96 -7.55 4.92
CA ALA A 33 0.19 -7.91 4.10
C ALA A 33 0.32 -6.92 2.94
N VAL A 34 1.50 -6.33 2.77
CA VAL A 34 1.81 -5.40 1.69
C VAL A 34 2.74 -6.09 0.70
N THR A 35 2.33 -6.17 -0.57
CA THR A 35 3.20 -6.60 -1.67
C THR A 35 3.51 -5.38 -2.53
N GLY A 36 4.80 -5.09 -2.74
CA GLY A 36 5.20 -3.91 -3.47
C GLY A 36 6.70 -3.84 -3.72
N TRP A 37 7.14 -2.70 -4.26
CA TRP A 37 8.56 -2.43 -4.45
C TRP A 37 9.11 -1.61 -3.29
N LYS A 38 10.09 -2.17 -2.58
CA LYS A 38 10.82 -1.50 -1.51
C LYS A 38 12.00 -0.72 -2.11
N THR A 39 12.05 0.58 -1.87
CA THR A 39 13.07 1.49 -2.38
C THR A 39 13.39 2.59 -1.37
N GLU A 40 14.37 3.43 -1.67
CA GLU A 40 14.58 4.69 -0.97
C GLU A 40 13.97 5.83 -1.79
N PHE A 41 13.12 6.63 -1.16
CA PHE A 41 12.48 7.79 -1.78
C PHE A 41 12.67 9.00 -0.87
N GLN A 42 13.28 10.07 -1.40
CA GLN A 42 13.59 11.29 -0.64
C GLN A 42 14.39 11.03 0.66
N GLY A 43 15.29 10.04 0.64
CA GLY A 43 16.11 9.66 1.80
C GLY A 43 15.39 8.84 2.86
N VAL A 44 14.15 8.41 2.59
CA VAL A 44 13.35 7.56 3.48
C VAL A 44 13.13 6.20 2.81
N GLN A 45 13.26 5.13 3.59
CA GLN A 45 12.93 3.79 3.13
C GLN A 45 11.41 3.66 2.99
N THR A 46 10.97 3.35 1.76
CA THR A 46 9.56 3.43 1.36
C THR A 46 9.17 2.21 0.53
N ILE A 47 7.91 1.79 0.64
CA ILE A 47 7.31 0.78 -0.23
C ILE A 47 6.26 1.43 -1.11
N PHE A 48 6.39 1.28 -2.43
CA PHE A 48 5.29 1.53 -3.36
C PHE A 48 4.45 0.26 -3.48
N ALA A 49 3.25 0.27 -2.88
CA ALA A 49 2.40 -0.91 -2.77
C ALA A 49 1.78 -1.27 -4.12
N ARG A 50 2.00 -2.49 -4.61
CA ARG A 50 1.25 -3.02 -5.74
C ARG A 50 -0.13 -3.48 -5.28
N GLU A 51 -0.18 -4.18 -4.15
CA GLU A 51 -1.40 -4.69 -3.56
C GLU A 51 -1.28 -4.77 -2.04
N ILE A 52 -2.42 -4.71 -1.37
CA ILE A 52 -2.58 -4.99 0.07
C ILE A 52 -3.59 -6.11 0.24
N LYS A 53 -3.27 -7.05 1.13
CA LYS A 53 -4.21 -8.05 1.62
C LYS A 53 -4.57 -7.74 3.07
N TYR A 54 -5.86 -7.65 3.35
CA TYR A 54 -6.43 -7.41 4.68
C TYR A 54 -7.60 -8.36 4.90
N GLY A 55 -7.50 -9.25 5.90
CA GLY A 55 -8.50 -10.30 6.10
C GLY A 55 -8.68 -11.16 4.83
N ASN A 56 -9.89 -11.13 4.27
CA ASN A 56 -10.22 -11.78 3.00
C ASN A 56 -10.18 -10.84 1.79
N ASP A 57 -10.01 -9.53 2.01
CA ASP A 57 -10.00 -8.52 0.97
C ASP A 57 -8.59 -8.34 0.39
N THR A 58 -8.54 -8.06 -0.91
CA THR A 58 -7.30 -7.75 -1.62
C THR A 58 -7.50 -6.47 -2.44
N TYR A 59 -6.78 -5.43 -2.06
CA TYR A 59 -6.78 -4.14 -2.76
C TYR A 59 -5.58 -4.09 -3.71
N VAL A 60 -5.84 -3.97 -5.02
CA VAL A 60 -4.80 -3.93 -6.05
C VAL A 60 -4.68 -2.51 -6.59
N PHE A 61 -3.53 -1.87 -6.33
CA PHE A 61 -3.24 -0.50 -6.72
C PHE A 61 -2.49 -0.41 -8.06
N ARG A 62 -1.69 -1.43 -8.38
CA ARG A 62 -0.89 -1.46 -9.61
C ARG A 62 -1.02 -2.81 -10.30
N ALA A 63 -1.08 -2.80 -11.62
CA ALA A 63 -1.03 -4.01 -12.44
C ALA A 63 0.35 -4.67 -12.38
N LYS A 64 0.48 -5.87 -12.96
CA LYS A 64 1.74 -6.65 -12.92
C LYS A 64 2.92 -5.93 -13.61
N ASP A 65 2.62 -5.06 -14.55
CA ASP A 65 3.57 -4.21 -15.27
C ASP A 65 3.92 -2.91 -14.51
N GLY A 66 3.35 -2.70 -13.32
CA GLY A 66 3.56 -1.52 -12.50
C GLY A 66 2.65 -0.34 -12.83
N MET A 67 1.78 -0.45 -13.84
CA MET A 67 0.83 0.61 -14.19
C MET A 67 -0.20 0.83 -13.07
N PRO A 68 -0.48 2.09 -12.69
CA PRO A 68 -1.46 2.38 -11.65
C PRO A 68 -2.88 2.01 -12.10
N ALA A 69 -3.71 1.57 -11.16
CA ALA A 69 -5.11 1.23 -11.43
C ALA A 69 -6.01 2.47 -11.62
N TRP A 70 -5.48 3.67 -11.36
CA TRP A 70 -6.17 4.96 -11.51
C TRP A 70 -5.76 5.73 -12.77
N ILE A 71 -5.31 5.03 -13.82
CA ILE A 71 -5.08 5.67 -15.13
C ILE A 71 -6.46 6.10 -15.65
N TYR A 72 -6.70 7.41 -15.58
CA TYR A 72 -7.73 8.12 -16.34
C TYR A 72 -7.07 8.86 -17.48
#